data_AF-G1V9K7-F1
#
_entry.id   AF-G1V9K7-F1
#
_cell.length_a   1.000
_cell.length_b   1.000
_cell.length_c   1.000
_cell.angle_alpha   90.00
_cell.angle_beta   90.00
_cell.angle_gamma   90.00
#
_symmetry.space_group_name_H-M   'P 1'
#
loop_
_entity.id
_entity.type
_entity.pdbx_description
1 polymer ?
#
loop_
_entity_poly.entity_id
_entity_poly.type
_entity_poly.pdbx_seq_one_letter_code
_entity_poly.pdbx_strand_id
1 'polypeptide(L)'
;MLSVNNVVSDSILCYEYYNNANTLSCYEQIYYINIRQRKIWTVMMTFDEESAQADDTNTYLIDLRTNRFRKEGGKNEQDLKGCKR
;
A
#
# COMPACT_ATOMS: atom_id res chain seq x y z
N MET A 1 8.09 15.37 -13.43
CA MET A 1 8.09 15.78 -12.01
C MET A 1 6.64 16.04 -11.64
N LEU A 2 6.10 15.38 -10.62
CA LEU A 2 4.69 15.55 -10.24
C LEU A 2 4.57 16.86 -9.44
N SER A 3 3.70 17.75 -9.90
CA SER A 3 3.44 19.04 -9.26
C SER A 3 1.95 19.19 -8.99
N VAL A 4 1.60 19.55 -7.76
CA VAL A 4 0.24 19.93 -7.39
C VAL A 4 0.25 21.44 -7.13
N ASN A 5 -0.67 22.19 -7.76
CA ASN A 5 -0.73 23.65 -7.64
C ASN A 5 0.61 24.37 -7.92
N ASN A 6 1.35 23.92 -8.95
CA ASN A 6 2.69 24.42 -9.31
C ASN A 6 3.78 24.24 -8.24
N VAL A 7 3.52 23.47 -7.19
CA VAL A 7 4.51 23.09 -6.19
C VAL A 7 4.99 21.68 -6.50
N VAL A 8 6.32 21.50 -6.50
CA VAL A 8 6.93 20.19 -6.63
C VAL A 8 6.56 19.36 -5.41
N SER A 9 5.82 18.28 -5.62
CA SER A 9 5.46 17.38 -4.52
C SER A 9 6.55 16.34 -4.36
N ASP A 10 7.03 16.19 -3.13
CA ASP A 10 8.02 15.16 -2.78
C ASP A 10 7.35 13.81 -2.49
N SER A 11 6.06 13.85 -2.15
CA SER A 11 5.22 12.69 -1.93
C SER A 11 3.77 12.96 -2.29
N ILE A 12 3.01 11.88 -2.47
CA ILE A 12 1.59 11.87 -2.80
C ILE A 12 0.92 10.86 -1.86
N LEU A 13 -0.23 11.24 -1.31
CA LEU A 13 -1.15 10.33 -0.62
C LEU A 13 -2.40 10.24 -1.48
N CYS A 14 -2.77 9.03 -1.90
CA CYS A 14 -4.02 8.78 -2.61
C CYS A 14 -4.65 7.49 -2.09
N TYR A 15 -5.95 7.35 -2.32
CA TYR A 15 -6.70 6.17 -1.90
C TYR A 15 -7.71 5.76 -2.97
N GLU A 16 -7.99 4.47 -3.03
CA GLU A 16 -9.11 3.91 -3.77
C GLU A 16 -10.16 3.49 -2.75
N TYR A 17 -11.41 3.89 -2.97
CA TYR A 17 -12.55 3.53 -2.13
C TYR A 17 -13.49 2.62 -2.90
N TYR A 18 -13.86 1.50 -2.29
CA TYR A 18 -14.86 0.60 -2.82
C TYR A 18 -15.91 0.32 -1.76
N ASN A 19 -17.18 0.43 -2.14
CA ASN A 19 -18.31 0.06 -1.32
C ASN A 19 -19.36 -0.66 -2.18
N ASN A 20 -19.74 -1.85 -1.75
CA ASN A 20 -20.83 -2.60 -2.33
C ASN A 20 -21.79 -3.06 -1.23
N ALA A 21 -22.93 -2.38 -1.13
CA ALA A 21 -23.98 -2.70 -0.18
C ALA A 21 -24.59 -4.10 -0.38
N ASN A 22 -24.59 -4.63 -1.61
CA ASN A 22 -25.14 -5.97 -1.87
C ASN A 22 -24.28 -7.09 -1.30
N THR A 23 -22.96 -6.88 -1.22
CA THR A 23 -22.02 -7.85 -0.66
C THR A 23 -21.56 -7.48 0.74
N LEU A 24 -22.10 -6.39 1.32
CA LEU A 24 -21.68 -5.80 2.59
C LEU A 24 -20.15 -5.64 2.67
N SER A 25 -19.52 -5.31 1.53
CA SER A 25 -18.07 -5.21 1.44
C SER A 25 -17.67 -3.76 1.21
N CYS A 26 -16.87 -3.23 2.13
CA CYS A 26 -16.28 -1.91 2.04
C CYS A 26 -14.77 -2.02 2.27
N TYR A 27 -13.97 -1.40 1.41
CA TYR A 27 -12.53 -1.29 1.61
C TYR A 27 -11.96 0.02 1.07
N GLU A 28 -10.85 0.42 1.68
CA GLU A 28 -9.99 1.51 1.25
C GLU A 28 -8.59 0.97 0.99
N GLN A 29 -8.07 1.16 -0.22
CA GLN A 29 -6.67 0.91 -0.50
C GLN A 29 -5.91 2.24 -0.47
N ILE A 30 -5.05 2.42 0.53
CA ILE A 30 -4.28 3.66 0.71
C ILE A 30 -2.91 3.49 0.08
N TYR A 31 -2.43 4.52 -0.61
CA TYR A 31 -1.13 4.59 -1.25
C TYR A 31 -0.37 5.84 -0.79
N TYR A 32 0.77 5.63 -0.17
CA TYR A 32 1.74 6.68 0.09
C TYR A 32 2.92 6.53 -0.86
N ILE A 33 3.05 7.46 -1.80
CA ILE A 33 4.09 7.45 -2.83
C ILE A 33 5.12 8.52 -2.46
N ASN A 34 6.34 8.10 -2.11
CA ASN A 34 7.47 9.00 -1.90
C ASN A 34 8.34 9.00 -3.16
N ILE A 35 8.31 10.12 -3.89
CA ILE A 35 8.98 10.25 -5.18
C ILE A 35 10.50 10.35 -4.98
N ARG A 36 10.95 11.02 -3.91
CA ARG A 36 12.39 11.15 -3.58
C ARG A 36 13.01 9.79 -3.27
N GLN A 37 12.33 8.99 -2.46
CA GLN A 37 12.81 7.66 -2.05
C GLN A 37 12.47 6.57 -3.07
N ARG A 38 11.65 6.90 -4.09
CA ARG A 38 11.15 5.94 -5.08
C ARG A 38 10.46 4.75 -4.42
N LYS A 39 9.70 5.02 -3.36
CA LYS A 39 8.97 4.00 -2.61
C LYS A 39 7.49 4.27 -2.60
N ILE A 40 6.72 3.19 -2.60
CA ILE A 40 5.27 3.19 -2.42
C ILE A 40 4.99 2.29 -1.23
N TRP A 41 4.30 2.83 -0.23
CA TRP A 41 3.70 2.04 0.83
C TRP A 41 2.23 1.95 0.58
N THR A 42 1.66 0.78 0.87
CA THR A 42 0.24 0.58 0.70
C THR A 42 -0.32 -0.31 1.78
N VAL A 43 -1.51 0.03 2.24
CA VAL A 43 -2.27 -0.69 3.25
C VAL A 43 -3.72 -0.78 2.78
N MET A 44 -4.30 -1.97 2.91
CA MET A 44 -5.72 -2.16 2.69
C MET A 44 -6.43 -2.04 4.04
N MET A 45 -7.48 -1.25 4.09
CA MET A 45 -8.41 -1.21 5.20
C MET A 45 -9.72 -1.80 4.76
N THR A 46 -10.26 -2.75 5.52
CA THR A 46 -11.58 -3.33 5.30
C THR A 46 -12.51 -2.90 6.43
N PHE A 47 -13.78 -2.67 6.08
CA PHE A 47 -14.79 -2.20 7.02
C PHE A 47 -16.01 -3.10 6.93
N ASP A 48 -16.56 -3.44 8.09
CA ASP A 48 -17.89 -4.00 8.25
C ASP A 48 -18.72 -3.12 9.20
N GLU A 49 -19.95 -3.52 9.52
CA GLU A 49 -20.85 -2.71 10.36
C GLU A 49 -20.31 -2.46 11.79
N GLU A 50 -19.43 -3.34 12.28
CA GLU A 50 -19.00 -3.37 13.68
C GLU A 50 -17.50 -3.06 13.85
N SER A 51 -16.71 -3.09 12.77
CA SER A 51 -15.26 -3.04 12.87
C SER A 51 -14.56 -2.49 11.62
N ALA A 52 -13.31 -2.09 11.82
CA ALA A 52 -12.37 -1.77 10.77
C ALA A 52 -11.08 -2.57 11.01
N GLN A 53 -10.58 -3.23 9.97
CA GLN A 53 -9.34 -4.00 10.01
C GLN A 53 -8.35 -3.44 9.00
N ALA A 54 -7.07 -3.45 9.35
CA ALA A 54 -5.99 -3.03 8.46
C ALA A 54 -5.06 -4.21 8.19
N ASP A 55 -4.79 -4.48 6.92
CA ASP A 55 -3.82 -5.49 6.49
C ASP A 55 -2.39 -5.03 6.76
N ASP A 56 -1.45 -5.98 6.64
CA ASP A 56 -0.03 -5.66 6.65
C ASP A 56 0.34 -4.66 5.55
N THR A 57 1.22 -3.72 5.90
CA THR A 57 1.73 -2.76 4.91
C THR A 57 2.60 -3.46 3.88
N ASN A 58 2.25 -3.30 2.61
CA ASN A 58 3.09 -3.71 1.49
C ASN A 58 3.98 -2.52 1.08
N THR A 59 5.24 -2.81 0.73
CA THR A 59 6.17 -1.80 0.23
C THR A 59 6.61 -2.16 -1.20
N TYR A 60 6.71 -1.17 -2.06
CA TYR A 60 7.15 -1.31 -3.44
C TYR A 60 8.24 -0.28 -3.76
N LEU A 61 9.21 -0.71 -4.57
CA LEU A 61 10.21 0.15 -5.18
C LEU A 61 9.76 0.58 -6.59
N ILE A 62 9.91 1.87 -6.90
CA ILE A 62 9.72 2.42 -8.25
C ILE A 62 11.00 2.24 -9.04
N ASP A 63 11.05 1.22 -9.90
CA ASP A 63 12.18 0.96 -10.78
C ASP A 63 12.03 1.73 -12.10
N LEU A 64 12.73 2.87 -12.18
CA LEU A 64 12.75 3.72 -13.37
C LEU A 64 13.49 3.10 -14.56
N ARG A 65 14.35 2.10 -14.35
CA ARG A 65 15.06 1.44 -15.46
C ARG A 65 14.11 0.53 -16.24
N THR A 66 13.19 -0.12 -15.54
CA THR A 66 12.21 -1.04 -16.16
C THR A 66 10.81 -0.44 -16.28
N ASN A 67 10.59 0.77 -15.74
CA ASN A 67 9.29 1.42 -15.61
C ASN A 67 8.24 0.50 -14.94
N ARG A 68 8.66 -0.20 -13.87
CA ARG A 68 7.81 -1.14 -13.12
C ARG A 68 7.91 -0.89 -11.62
N PHE A 69 6.85 -1.26 -10.91
CA PHE A 69 6.87 -1.35 -9.46
C PHE A 69 7.30 -2.76 -9.03
N ARG A 70 8.25 -2.84 -8.10
CA ARG A 70 8.73 -4.12 -7.55
C ARG A 70 8.34 -4.20 -6.08
N LYS A 71 7.59 -5.24 -5.69
CA LYS A 71 7.28 -5.48 -4.29
C LYS A 71 8.58 -5.76 -3.54
N GLU A 72 8.89 -4.97 -2.51
CA GLU A 72 9.94 -5.32 -1.57
C GLU A 72 9.43 -6.52 -0.77
N GLY A 73 10.21 -7.60 -0.71
CA GLY A 73 9.78 -8.87 -0.13
C GLY A 73 9.11 -8.66 1.23
N GLY A 74 7.86 -9.09 1.35
CA GLY A 74 7.23 -9.25 2.67
C GLY A 74 8.04 -10.27 3.46
N LYS A 75 8.10 -10.14 4.79
CA LYS A 75 8.65 -11.20 5.63
C LYS A 75 8.03 -12.52 5.17
N ASN A 76 8.85 -13.41 4.62
CA ASN A 76 8.37 -14.72 4.24
C ASN A 76 7.94 -15.42 5.55
N GLU A 77 6.73 -15.95 5.62
CA GLU A 77 6.28 -16.84 6.70
C GLU A 77 7.20 -18.07 6.90
N GLN A 78 8.16 -18.28 6.00
CA GLN A 78 9.20 -19.31 6.12
C GLN A 78 10.26 -19.00 7.20
N ASP A 79 10.41 -17.75 7.66
CA ASP A 79 11.32 -17.42 8.77
C ASP A 79 10.75 -17.80 10.15
N LEU A 80 9.47 -18.19 10.23
CA LEU A 80 8.81 -18.64 11.47
C LEU A 80 8.86 -20.17 11.69
N LYS A 81 9.39 -20.96 10.74
CA LYS A 81 9.55 -22.42 10.89
C LYS A 81 10.95 -22.86 11.35
N GLY A 82 11.66 -21.98 12.06
CA GLY A 82 13.02 -22.22 12.55
C GLY A 82 13.17 -22.18 14.06
N CYS A 83 12.19 -22.62 14.85
CA CYS A 83 12.43 -22.88 16.27
C CYS A 83 11.50 -23.98 16.81
N LYS A 84 11.92 -25.24 16.63
CA LYS A 84 11.52 -26.31 17.55
C LYS A 84 12.69 -26.52 18.51
N ARG A 85 12.42 -26.30 19.80
CA ARG A 85 13.28 -26.76 20.91
C ARG A 85 13.30 -28.27 20.97
#